data_AF-A0A0D0D939-F1
#
_entry.id   AF-A0A0D0D939-F1
#
_cell.length_a   1.000
_cell.length_b   1.000
_cell.length_c   1.000
_cell.angle_alpha   90.00
_cell.angle_beta   90.00
_cell.angle_gamma   90.00
#
_symmetry.space_group_name_H-M   'P 1'
#
loop_
_entity.id
_entity.type
_entity.pdbx_description
1 polymer ?
#
loop_
_entity_poly.entity_id
_entity_poly.type
_entity_poly.pdbx_seq_one_letter_code
_entity_poly.pdbx_strand_id
1 'polypeptide(L)'
;ATAKEGQRTTKESEVKTRYTCVECDHQGNAVTNFHLPKSKSALNGEDVNWARQVGPSDPHTAFKNHLEINLPPHNRLLFAYCNGKSHKALTKSKFLSVLASALKMSGRPPMQGHNICIGSTLKYLLRNIPFDIVKVKGRWTSYAFLVYLHCHTQILSPYIHA
;
A
#
# COMPACT_ATOMS: atom_id res chain seq x y z
N ALA A 1 35.57 21.20 19.81
CA ALA A 1 34.23 21.58 20.30
C ALA A 1 33.22 21.26 19.20
N THR A 2 32.41 20.24 19.43
CA THR A 2 31.40 19.70 18.52
C THR A 2 30.22 20.67 18.38
N ALA A 3 29.94 21.12 17.15
CA ALA A 3 28.74 21.89 16.84
C ALA A 3 27.54 20.94 16.79
N LYS A 4 26.54 21.22 17.63
CA LYS A 4 25.28 20.48 17.71
C LYS A 4 24.52 20.58 16.38
N GLU A 5 24.24 19.42 15.80
CA GLU A 5 23.36 19.28 14.67
C GLU A 5 21.92 19.62 15.10
N GLY A 6 21.38 20.67 14.48
CA GLY A 6 20.03 21.15 14.71
C GLY A 6 19.02 20.09 14.29
N GLN A 7 18.16 19.73 15.22
CA GLN A 7 17.03 18.83 15.06
C GLN A 7 16.08 19.39 13.98
N ARG A 8 16.21 18.91 12.74
CA ARG A 8 15.31 19.26 11.64
C ARG A 8 13.96 18.60 11.89
N THR A 9 12.94 19.43 12.03
CA THR A 9 11.56 19.09 12.39
C THR A 9 10.90 18.13 11.39
N THR A 10 10.70 16.88 11.81
CA THR A 10 10.06 15.76 11.07
C THR A 10 8.52 15.74 11.13
N LYS A 11 7.85 16.90 11.22
CA LYS A 11 6.40 16.95 11.49
C LYS A 11 5.49 16.76 10.27
N GLU A 12 6.00 16.91 9.04
CA GLU A 12 5.19 16.89 7.80
C GLU A 12 5.36 15.64 6.93
N SER A 13 6.35 14.79 7.18
CA SER A 13 6.62 13.58 6.38
C SER A 13 5.76 12.36 6.77
N GLU A 14 4.92 12.50 7.78
CA GLU A 14 4.20 11.41 8.43
C GLU A 14 2.74 11.36 7.97
N VAL A 15 2.30 10.19 7.46
CA VAL A 15 0.89 9.94 7.12
C VAL A 15 0.11 9.74 8.41
N LYS A 16 -0.80 10.65 8.72
CA LYS A 16 -1.62 10.62 9.94
C LYS A 16 -3.02 10.12 9.66
N THR A 17 -3.66 9.57 10.69
CA THR A 17 -5.07 9.11 10.64
C THR A 17 -6.03 10.19 10.16
N ARG A 18 -5.80 11.46 10.47
CA ARG A 18 -6.62 12.59 9.96
C ARG A 18 -6.59 12.82 8.44
N TYR A 19 -5.68 12.18 7.71
CA TYR A 19 -5.57 12.34 6.26
C TYR A 19 -6.37 11.32 5.47
N THR A 20 -7.14 10.45 6.13
CA THR A 20 -8.10 9.56 5.46
C THR A 20 -9.43 10.27 5.25
N CYS A 21 -9.94 10.31 4.03
CA CYS A 21 -11.31 10.68 3.70
C CYS A 21 -12.01 9.51 3.00
N VAL A 22 -13.34 9.52 3.05
CA VAL A 22 -14.18 8.63 2.25
C VAL A 22 -14.97 9.49 1.28
N GLU A 23 -14.84 9.18 0.00
CA GLU A 23 -15.54 9.81 -1.10
C GLU A 23 -16.48 8.80 -1.76
N CYS A 24 -17.43 9.29 -2.55
CA CYS A 24 -18.29 8.44 -3.37
C CYS A 24 -17.89 8.60 -4.84
N ASP A 25 -17.76 7.49 -5.56
CA ASP A 25 -17.66 7.56 -7.01
C ASP A 25 -19.01 7.95 -7.65
N HIS A 26 -19.01 8.09 -8.98
CA HIS A 26 -20.20 8.47 -9.73
C HIS A 26 -21.36 7.45 -9.66
N GLN A 27 -21.12 6.26 -9.13
CA GLN A 27 -22.10 5.19 -8.92
C GLN A 27 -22.52 5.07 -7.44
N GLY A 28 -22.00 5.95 -6.57
CA GLY A 28 -22.25 5.93 -5.13
C GLY A 28 -21.39 4.94 -4.35
N ASN A 29 -20.38 4.29 -4.96
CA ASN A 29 -19.50 3.39 -4.24
C ASN A 29 -18.51 4.17 -3.39
N ALA A 30 -18.32 3.73 -2.15
CA ALA A 30 -17.36 4.33 -1.24
C ALA A 30 -15.91 4.03 -1.67
N VAL A 31 -15.11 5.10 -1.77
CA VAL A 31 -13.68 5.09 -2.03
C VAL A 31 -12.99 5.73 -0.84
N THR A 32 -12.09 5.00 -0.19
CA THR A 32 -11.21 5.57 0.83
C THR A 32 -9.99 6.15 0.15
N ASN A 33 -9.68 7.40 0.47
CA ASN A 33 -8.49 8.10 -0.01
C ASN A 33 -7.66 8.53 1.20
N PHE A 34 -6.34 8.49 1.07
CA PHE A 34 -5.45 9.17 1.99
C PHE A 34 -4.27 9.82 1.26
N HIS A 35 -3.89 10.98 1.77
CA HIS A 35 -2.78 11.75 1.21
C HIS A 35 -1.42 11.27 1.75
N LEU A 36 -0.51 10.94 0.85
CA LEU A 36 0.91 10.79 1.16
C LEU A 36 1.59 12.16 1.02
N PRO A 37 2.23 12.69 2.08
CA PRO A 37 2.92 13.98 1.98
C PRO A 37 4.07 14.00 0.97
N LYS A 38 4.68 12.83 0.72
CA LYS A 38 5.82 12.68 -0.18
C LYS A 38 6.01 11.22 -0.58
N SER A 39 6.43 11.00 -1.83
CA SER A 39 6.93 9.71 -2.30
C SER A 39 8.20 9.89 -3.15
N LYS A 40 8.79 8.77 -3.60
CA LYS A 40 9.96 8.80 -4.50
C LYS A 40 9.64 9.50 -5.83
N SER A 41 8.40 9.37 -6.30
CA SER A 41 7.96 9.88 -7.60
C SER A 41 7.14 11.17 -7.49
N ALA A 42 6.67 11.52 -6.30
CA ALA A 42 5.87 12.72 -6.05
C ALA A 42 6.41 13.48 -4.83
N LEU A 43 7.24 14.51 -5.08
CA LEU A 43 7.86 15.29 -4.01
C LEU A 43 6.87 16.17 -3.24
N ASN A 44 5.78 16.55 -3.89
CA ASN A 44 4.70 17.38 -3.34
C ASN A 44 3.53 16.53 -2.78
N GLY A 45 3.75 15.22 -2.65
CA GLY A 45 2.73 14.29 -2.20
C GLY A 45 1.86 13.75 -3.32
N GLU A 46 1.09 12.73 -2.98
CA GLU A 46 0.17 12.04 -3.89
C GLU A 46 -0.92 11.33 -3.08
N ASP A 47 -2.08 11.17 -3.69
CA ASP A 47 -3.19 10.47 -3.06
C ASP A 47 -3.11 8.96 -3.34
N VAL A 48 -3.49 8.18 -2.33
CA VAL A 48 -3.64 6.74 -2.45
C VAL A 48 -5.06 6.36 -2.11
N ASN A 49 -5.70 5.68 -3.05
CA ASN A 49 -7.10 5.31 -2.94
C ASN A 49 -7.34 3.81 -3.09
N TRP A 50 -8.40 3.35 -2.44
CA TRP A 50 -8.96 2.02 -2.63
C TRP A 50 -10.47 2.03 -2.46
N ALA A 51 -11.13 1.17 -3.22
CA ALA A 51 -12.52 0.80 -3.00
C ALA A 51 -12.60 -0.57 -2.32
N ARG A 52 -13.78 -0.91 -1.80
CA ARG A 52 -14.07 -2.24 -1.26
C ARG A 52 -13.86 -3.30 -2.34
N GLN A 53 -13.22 -4.41 -1.97
CA GLN A 53 -12.99 -5.57 -2.83
C GLN A 53 -13.66 -6.82 -2.25
N VAL A 54 -13.82 -7.85 -3.08
CA VAL A 54 -14.34 -9.16 -2.64
C VAL A 54 -13.18 -10.05 -2.16
N GLY A 55 -13.34 -10.64 -0.99
CA GLY A 55 -12.45 -11.68 -0.45
C GLY A 55 -11.51 -11.21 0.67
N PRO A 56 -10.64 -12.10 1.16
CA PRO A 56 -9.83 -11.87 2.38
C PRO A 56 -8.74 -10.81 2.22
N SER A 57 -8.50 -10.35 0.99
CA SER A 57 -7.55 -9.28 0.69
C SER A 57 -8.23 -7.92 0.49
N ASP A 58 -9.46 -7.75 0.96
CA ASP A 58 -10.18 -6.48 0.90
C ASP A 58 -9.46 -5.40 1.74
N PRO A 59 -8.95 -4.31 1.11
CA PRO A 59 -8.24 -3.26 1.83
C PRO A 59 -9.14 -2.52 2.82
N HIS A 60 -10.45 -2.41 2.55
CA HIS A 60 -11.37 -1.74 3.46
C HIS A 60 -11.50 -2.52 4.78
N THR A 61 -11.81 -3.81 4.70
CA THR A 61 -11.91 -4.70 5.87
C THR A 61 -10.58 -4.79 6.63
N ALA A 62 -9.46 -4.93 5.91
CA ALA A 62 -8.13 -4.98 6.54
C ALA A 62 -7.78 -3.68 7.28
N PHE A 63 -8.12 -2.52 6.70
CA PHE A 63 -7.87 -1.22 7.31
C PHE A 63 -8.77 -0.99 8.53
N LYS A 64 -10.06 -1.34 8.45
CA LYS A 64 -10.99 -1.27 9.59
C LYS A 64 -10.49 -2.10 10.77
N ASN A 65 -10.11 -3.35 10.51
CA ASN A 65 -9.55 -4.24 11.54
C ASN A 65 -8.25 -3.67 12.17
N HIS A 66 -7.40 -3.03 11.35
CA HIS A 66 -6.22 -2.33 11.87
C HIS A 66 -6.58 -1.23 12.87
N LEU A 67 -7.60 -0.42 12.57
CA LEU A 67 -8.05 0.63 13.47
C LEU A 67 -8.63 0.06 14.77
N GLU A 68 -9.40 -1.02 14.68
CA GLU A 68 -10.02 -1.69 15.84
C GLU A 68 -8.99 -2.34 16.77
N ILE A 69 -8.01 -3.06 16.22
CA ILE A 69 -7.00 -3.77 17.01
C ILE A 69 -5.95 -2.81 17.56
N ASN A 70 -5.47 -1.87 16.75
CA ASN A 70 -4.34 -1.03 17.13
C ASN A 70 -4.76 0.27 17.81
N LEU A 71 -6.00 0.72 17.64
CA LEU A 71 -6.53 1.99 18.17
C LEU A 71 -5.50 3.13 18.08
N PRO A 72 -4.95 3.43 16.88
CA PRO A 72 -3.95 4.47 16.74
C PRO A 72 -4.59 5.82 17.12
N PRO A 73 -3.92 6.65 17.95
CA PRO A 73 -4.48 7.95 18.33
C PRO A 73 -4.77 8.83 17.09
N HIS A 74 -5.81 9.65 17.15
CA HIS A 74 -6.33 10.47 16.03
C HIS A 74 -5.32 11.45 15.37
N ASN A 75 -4.12 11.64 15.94
CA ASN A 75 -3.07 12.50 15.38
C ASN A 75 -1.70 11.79 15.31
N ARG A 76 -1.72 10.46 15.23
CA ARG A 76 -0.53 9.61 15.06
C ARG A 76 -0.53 8.96 13.68
N LEU A 77 0.55 8.22 13.42
CA LEU A 77 0.79 7.54 12.15
C LEU A 77 -0.36 6.59 11.82
N LEU A 78 -0.86 6.68 10.58
CA LEU A 78 -2.00 5.91 10.07
C LEU A 78 -1.83 4.40 10.28
N PHE A 79 -0.64 3.90 10.04
CA PHE A 79 -0.28 2.48 10.18
C PHE A 79 0.48 2.17 11.48
N ALA A 80 0.31 2.99 12.53
CA ALA A 80 0.88 2.68 13.83
C ALA A 80 0.24 1.43 14.43
N TYR A 81 1.04 0.54 15.00
CA TYR A 81 0.56 -0.67 15.65
C TYR A 81 0.80 -0.64 17.16
N CYS A 82 -0.04 -1.34 17.92
CA CYS A 82 0.07 -1.44 19.37
C CYS A 82 1.21 -2.39 19.77
N ASN A 83 2.06 -1.96 20.69
CA ASN A 83 3.15 -2.71 21.26
C ASN A 83 3.16 -2.50 22.79
N GLY A 84 2.40 -3.35 23.49
CA GLY A 84 2.15 -3.21 24.92
C GLY A 84 1.32 -1.96 25.21
N LYS A 85 1.85 -1.03 26.00
CA LYS A 85 1.18 0.25 26.32
C LYS A 85 1.52 1.39 25.34
N SER A 86 2.25 1.10 24.26
CA SER A 86 2.80 2.11 23.35
C SER A 86 2.42 1.82 21.90
N HIS A 87 2.34 2.87 21.07
CA HIS A 87 2.18 2.73 19.62
C HIS A 87 3.52 2.91 18.92
N LYS A 88 3.80 2.08 17.90
CA LYS A 88 5.00 2.17 17.09
C LYS A 88 4.66 2.36 15.62
N ALA A 89 5.48 3.15 14.93
CA ALA A 89 5.44 3.27 13.48
C ALA A 89 5.69 1.90 12.82
N LEU A 90 4.89 1.54 11.82
CA LEU A 90 5.20 0.39 10.97
C LEU A 90 6.34 0.75 10.00
N THR A 91 7.52 0.19 10.25
CA THR A 91 8.67 0.35 9.34
C THR A 91 8.70 -0.76 8.30
N LYS A 92 9.36 -0.49 7.16
CA LYS A 92 9.61 -1.51 6.12
C LYS A 92 10.27 -2.76 6.69
N SER A 93 11.29 -2.59 7.53
CA SER A 93 12.01 -3.73 8.15
C SER A 93 11.08 -4.58 9.01
N LYS A 94 10.27 -3.94 9.88
CA LYS A 94 9.32 -4.67 10.73
C LYS A 94 8.26 -5.38 9.90
N PHE A 95 7.71 -4.72 8.89
CA PHE A 95 6.75 -5.31 7.96
C PHE A 95 7.31 -6.56 7.26
N LEU A 96 8.52 -6.45 6.68
CA LEU A 96 9.16 -7.56 5.99
C LEU A 96 9.52 -8.72 6.93
N SER A 97 9.92 -8.41 8.17
CA SER A 97 10.19 -9.44 9.19
C SER A 97 8.91 -10.21 9.55
N VAL A 98 7.80 -9.53 9.80
CA VAL A 98 6.51 -10.18 10.09
C VAL A 98 6.04 -11.03 8.92
N LEU A 99 6.15 -10.51 7.69
CA LEU A 99 5.79 -11.24 6.48
C LEU A 99 6.66 -12.48 6.29
N ALA A 100 7.98 -12.38 6.48
CA ALA A 100 8.89 -13.52 6.36
C ALA A 100 8.56 -14.62 7.38
N SER A 101 8.23 -14.25 8.62
CA SER A 101 7.76 -15.20 9.64
C SER A 101 6.47 -15.90 9.23
N ALA A 102 5.48 -15.16 8.73
CA ALA A 102 4.21 -15.73 8.25
C ALA A 102 4.41 -16.68 7.06
N LEU A 103 5.24 -16.29 6.09
CA LEU A 103 5.58 -17.14 4.94
C LEU A 103 6.28 -18.43 5.39
N LYS A 104 7.26 -18.33 6.30
CA LYS A 104 7.94 -19.50 6.87
C LYS A 104 6.97 -20.47 7.54
N MET A 105 6.02 -19.96 8.35
CA MET A 105 5.00 -20.80 8.99
C MET A 105 4.09 -21.51 7.96
N SER A 106 3.88 -20.88 6.80
CA SER A 106 3.12 -21.47 5.69
C SER A 106 3.96 -22.35 4.75
N GLY A 107 5.22 -22.64 5.06
CA GLY A 107 6.12 -23.42 4.20
C GLY A 107 6.54 -22.70 2.91
N ARG A 108 6.45 -21.36 2.86
CA ARG A 108 6.78 -20.54 1.69
C ARG A 108 8.11 -19.80 1.88
N PRO A 109 8.87 -19.55 0.79
CA PRO A 109 10.11 -18.79 0.87
C PRO A 109 9.85 -17.33 1.25
N PRO A 110 10.82 -16.65 1.90
CA PRO A 110 10.70 -15.24 2.21
C PRO A 110 10.60 -14.39 0.94
N MET A 111 9.84 -13.30 1.01
CA MET A 111 9.58 -12.42 -0.12
C MET A 111 10.30 -11.08 0.04
N GLN A 112 10.97 -10.62 -1.01
CA GLN A 112 11.56 -9.28 -1.04
C GLN A 112 10.49 -8.21 -1.24
N GLY A 113 10.68 -7.02 -0.67
CA GLY A 113 9.71 -5.93 -0.80
C GLY A 113 9.43 -5.50 -2.25
N HIS A 114 10.42 -5.60 -3.14
CA HIS A 114 10.22 -5.31 -4.57
C HIS A 114 9.22 -6.28 -5.22
N ASN A 115 9.29 -7.57 -4.85
CA ASN A 115 8.41 -8.62 -5.36
C ASN A 115 6.95 -8.38 -4.95
N ILE A 116 6.70 -7.69 -3.82
CA ILE A 116 5.35 -7.32 -3.38
C ILE A 116 4.72 -6.30 -4.35
N CYS A 117 5.51 -5.30 -4.79
CA CYS A 117 5.04 -4.30 -5.74
C CYS A 117 4.72 -4.93 -7.11
N ILE A 118 5.60 -5.80 -7.61
CA ILE A 118 5.41 -6.53 -8.86
C ILE A 118 4.22 -7.50 -8.74
N GLY A 119 4.15 -8.28 -7.65
CA GLY A 119 3.07 -9.24 -7.43
C GLY A 119 1.69 -8.58 -7.33
N SER A 120 1.61 -7.39 -6.72
CA SER A 120 0.38 -6.60 -6.70
C SER A 120 -0.05 -6.16 -8.11
N THR A 121 0.91 -5.69 -8.93
CA THR A 121 0.68 -5.33 -10.34
C THR A 121 0.11 -6.53 -11.11
N LEU A 122 0.74 -7.70 -10.99
CA LEU A 122 0.24 -8.93 -11.60
C LEU A 122 -1.15 -9.30 -11.11
N LYS A 123 -1.43 -9.17 -9.80
CA LYS A 123 -2.74 -9.49 -9.23
C LYS A 123 -3.86 -8.63 -9.83
N TYR A 124 -3.60 -7.36 -10.11
CA TYR A 124 -4.58 -6.50 -10.78
C TYR A 124 -4.78 -6.89 -12.25
N LEU A 125 -3.70 -7.20 -12.98
CA LEU A 125 -3.80 -7.64 -14.38
C LEU A 125 -4.59 -8.96 -14.51
N LEU A 126 -4.39 -9.91 -13.59
CA LEU A 126 -5.17 -11.16 -13.55
C LEU A 126 -6.65 -10.95 -13.15
N ARG A 127 -7.04 -9.74 -12.74
CA ARG A 127 -8.43 -9.32 -12.53
C ARG A 127 -8.97 -8.51 -13.71
N ASN A 128 -8.30 -8.59 -14.87
CA ASN A 128 -8.65 -7.89 -16.10
C ASN A 128 -8.63 -6.36 -15.98
N ILE A 129 -7.85 -5.82 -15.02
CA ILE A 129 -7.65 -4.37 -14.94
C ILE A 129 -6.71 -3.95 -16.08
N PRO A 130 -7.08 -2.96 -16.92
CA PRO A 130 -6.24 -2.51 -18.03
C PRO A 130 -4.85 -2.03 -17.61
N PHE A 131 -3.86 -2.17 -18.49
CA PHE A 131 -2.46 -1.88 -18.21
C PHE A 131 -2.20 -0.42 -17.83
N ASP A 132 -2.86 0.52 -18.48
CA ASP A 132 -2.82 1.95 -18.17
C ASP A 132 -3.41 2.26 -16.79
N ILE A 133 -4.51 1.61 -16.41
CA ILE A 133 -5.09 1.73 -15.07
C ILE A 133 -4.14 1.15 -14.00
N VAL A 134 -3.52 0.00 -14.26
CA VAL A 134 -2.50 -0.58 -13.38
C VAL A 134 -1.27 0.33 -13.27
N LYS A 135 -0.85 0.96 -14.36
CA LYS A 135 0.24 1.94 -14.37
C LYS A 135 -0.06 3.11 -13.43
N VAL A 136 -1.25 3.71 -13.55
CA VAL A 136 -1.70 4.81 -12.69
C VAL A 136 -1.79 4.35 -11.23
N LYS A 137 -2.46 3.21 -10.97
CA LYS A 137 -2.64 2.70 -9.61
C LYS A 137 -1.32 2.31 -8.93
N GLY A 138 -0.39 1.76 -9.68
CA GLY A 138 0.95 1.41 -9.23
C GLY A 138 1.91 2.59 -9.15
N ARG A 139 1.47 3.79 -9.58
CA ARG A 139 2.27 5.03 -9.60
C ARG A 139 3.56 4.89 -10.41
N TRP A 140 3.46 4.16 -11.52
CA TRP A 140 4.55 3.96 -12.46
C TRP A 140 4.60 5.12 -13.45
N THR A 141 5.77 5.74 -13.60
CA THR A 141 5.97 6.80 -14.61
C THR A 141 6.00 6.24 -16.03
N SER A 142 6.46 4.99 -16.20
CA SER A 142 6.53 4.26 -17.47
C SER A 142 5.94 2.85 -17.36
N TYR A 143 5.87 2.13 -18.48
CA TYR A 143 5.47 0.72 -18.51
C TYR A 143 6.61 -0.25 -18.15
N ALA A 144 7.60 0.19 -17.37
CA ALA A 144 8.73 -0.65 -16.96
C ALA A 144 8.30 -1.92 -16.20
N PHE A 145 7.11 -1.94 -15.60
CA PHE A 145 6.59 -3.14 -14.94
C PHE A 145 6.34 -4.31 -15.90
N LEU A 146 6.19 -4.05 -17.21
CA LEU A 146 5.94 -5.10 -18.22
C LEU A 146 7.03 -6.17 -18.25
N VAL A 147 8.29 -5.79 -18.01
CA VAL A 147 9.43 -6.72 -18.06
C VAL A 147 9.43 -7.73 -16.91
N TYR A 148 8.61 -7.48 -15.87
CA TYR A 148 8.51 -8.33 -14.68
C TYR A 148 7.24 -9.19 -14.68
N LEU A 149 6.40 -9.07 -15.70
CA LEU A 149 5.17 -9.86 -15.79
C LEU A 149 5.49 -11.32 -16.11
N HIS A 150 4.72 -12.19 -15.48
CA HIS A 150 4.63 -13.61 -15.80
C HIS A 150 3.14 -13.93 -15.97
N CYS A 151 2.81 -15.13 -16.48
CA CYS A 151 1.42 -15.51 -16.81
C CYS A 151 0.81 -14.71 -17.99
N HIS A 152 1.61 -14.45 -19.05
CA HIS A 152 1.15 -13.70 -20.24
C HIS A 152 -0.14 -14.27 -20.84
N THR A 153 -0.26 -15.59 -20.95
CA THR A 153 -1.47 -16.23 -21.50
C THR A 153 -2.72 -15.87 -20.71
N GLN A 154 -2.68 -15.93 -19.38
CA GLN A 154 -3.83 -15.58 -18.53
C GLN A 154 -4.16 -14.08 -18.61
N ILE A 155 -3.13 -13.22 -18.63
CA ILE A 155 -3.32 -11.76 -18.72
C ILE A 155 -3.92 -11.37 -20.06
N LEU A 156 -3.48 -12.01 -21.15
CA LEU A 156 -3.89 -11.67 -22.52
C LEU A 156 -5.15 -12.41 -22.99
N SER A 157 -5.54 -13.51 -22.33
CA SER A 157 -6.70 -14.32 -22.73
C SER A 157 -7.99 -13.51 -22.99
N PRO A 158 -8.37 -12.51 -22.17
CA PRO A 158 -9.55 -11.69 -22.44
C PRO A 158 -9.50 -10.88 -23.75
N TYR A 159 -8.31 -10.69 -24.32
CA TYR A 159 -8.08 -9.87 -25.52
C TYR A 159 -7.80 -10.70 -26.78
N ILE A 160 -7.61 -12.02 -26.63
CA ILE A 160 -7.30 -12.93 -27.74
C ILE A 160 -8.58 -13.58 -28.29
N HIS A 161 -9.60 -13.75 -27.45
CA HIS A 161 -10.89 -14.26 -27.91
C HIS A 161 -11.71 -13.10 -28.51
N ALA A 162 -11.93 -13.17 -29.83
CA ALA A 162 -12.77 -12.24 -30.59
C ALA A 162 -14.27 -12.53 -30.38
#